data_AF-A0A7C4HUD7-F1
#
_entry.id   AF-A0A7C4HUD7-F1
#
_cell.length_a   1.000
_cell.length_b   1.000
_cell.length_c   1.000
_cell.angle_alpha   90.00
_cell.angle_beta   90.00
_cell.angle_gamma   90.00
#
_symmetry.space_group_name_H-M   'P 1'
#
loop_
_entity.id
_entity.type
_entity.pdbx_description
1 polymer ?
#
loop_
_entity_poly.entity_id
_entity_poly.type
_entity_poly.pdbx_seq_one_letter_code
_entity_poly.pdbx_strand_id
1 'polypeptide(L)' 'MILMSEEVKKLVKTSITLTKDLWEQAKIIALKQGLTLTEVIQAALKKYLEILEKERKGT' A
#
# COMPACT_ATOMS: atom_id res chain seq x y z
N MET A 1 -26.35 -19.98 -12.88
CA MET A 1 -25.54 -19.72 -11.68
C MET A 1 -24.39 -18.82 -12.09
N ILE A 2 -24.31 -17.63 -11.48
CA ILE A 2 -23.33 -16.60 -11.82
C ILE A 2 -21.96 -17.11 -11.35
N LEU A 3 -21.04 -17.35 -12.29
CA LEU A 3 -19.61 -17.47 -11.96
C LEU A 3 -19.18 -16.08 -11.49
N MET A 4 -19.21 -15.87 -10.18
CA MET A 4 -18.50 -14.78 -9.55
C MET A 4 -17.03 -15.15 -9.67
N SER A 5 -16.38 -14.66 -10.74
CA SER A 5 -14.93 -14.77 -10.89
C SER A 5 -14.30 -14.03 -9.72
N GLU A 6 -13.93 -14.80 -8.69
CA GLU A 6 -13.01 -14.37 -7.67
C GLU A 6 -11.71 -13.97 -8.39
N GLU A 7 -11.58 -12.68 -8.74
CA GLU A 7 -10.29 -12.09 -9.07
C GLU A 7 -9.44 -12.19 -7.82
N VAL A 8 -8.80 -13.36 -7.64
CA VAL A 8 -7.73 -13.55 -6.69
C VAL A 8 -6.67 -12.53 -7.06
N LYS A 9 -6.66 -11.40 -6.34
CA LYS A 9 -5.74 -10.28 -6.58
C LYS A 9 -4.33 -10.85 -6.69
N LYS A 10 -3.79 -10.85 -7.90
CA LYS A 10 -2.50 -11.46 -8.20
C LYS A 10 -1.43 -10.73 -7.38
N LEU A 11 -0.81 -11.44 -6.44
CA LEU A 11 0.28 -10.89 -5.62
C LEU A 11 1.51 -10.70 -6.50
N VAL A 12 2.04 -9.48 -6.53
CA VAL A 12 3.28 -9.14 -7.23
C VAL A 12 4.37 -8.93 -6.19
N LYS A 13 5.46 -9.69 -6.31
CA LYS A 13 6.69 -9.45 -5.54
C LYS A 13 7.50 -8.38 -6.27
N THR A 14 7.86 -7.32 -5.57
CA THR A 14 8.65 -6.22 -6.10
C THR A 14 9.71 -5.79 -5.09
N SER A 15 10.78 -5.17 -5.58
CA SER A 15 11.81 -4.56 -4.75
C SER A 15 11.76 -3.05 -4.98
N ILE A 16 11.78 -2.29 -3.89
CA ILE A 16 11.82 -0.83 -3.92
C ILE A 16 13.03 -0.34 -3.13
N THR A 17 13.59 0.79 -3.55
CA THR A 17 14.68 1.44 -2.83
C THR A 17 14.10 2.59 -2.00
N LEU A 18 14.41 2.61 -0.71
CA LEU A 18 13.97 3.62 0.26
C LEU A 18 15.19 4.15 1.00
N THR A 19 15.10 5.38 1.51
CA THR A 19 16.11 5.87 2.45
C THR A 19 16.09 5.03 3.72
N LYS A 20 17.28 4.81 4.31
CA LYS A 20 17.43 3.95 5.50
C LYS A 20 16.54 4.42 6.66
N ASP A 21 16.55 5.72 6.93
CA ASP A 21 15.78 6.34 8.01
C ASP A 21 14.28 6.10 7.85
N LEU A 22 13.73 6.35 6.65
CA LEU A 22 12.32 6.13 6.36
C LEU A 22 11.92 4.66 6.52
N TRP A 23 12.74 3.75 5.99
CA TRP A 23 12.49 2.31 6.11
C TRP A 23 12.50 1.85 7.58
N GLU A 24 13.47 2.32 8.36
CA GLU A 24 13.63 1.94 9.76
C GLU A 24 12.47 2.45 10.61
N GLN A 25 12.13 3.74 10.49
CA GLN A 25 10.99 4.33 11.20
C GLN A 25 9.68 3.63 10.83
N ALA A 26 9.41 3.44 9.53
CA ALA A 26 8.21 2.77 9.07
C ALA A 26 8.11 1.34 9.61
N LYS A 27 9.23 0.60 9.61
CA LYS A 27 9.28 -0.77 10.11
C LYS A 27 9.06 -0.84 11.61
N ILE A 28 9.69 0.03 12.40
CA ILE A 28 9.50 0.08 13.87
C ILE A 28 8.03 0.38 14.21
N ILE A 29 7.44 1.38 13.56
CA ILE A 29 6.04 1.76 13.80
C ILE A 29 5.09 0.62 13.39
N ALA A 30 5.33 0.00 12.22
CA ALA A 30 4.54 -1.14 11.76
C ALA A 30 4.55 -2.28 12.78
N LEU A 31 5.74 -2.66 13.27
CA LEU A 31 5.90 -3.72 14.26
C LEU A 31 5.17 -3.40 15.58
N LYS A 32 5.23 -2.14 16.05
CA LYS A 32 4.50 -1.70 17.26
C LYS A 32 2.99 -1.83 17.10
N GLN A 33 2.48 -1.79 15.88
CA GLN A 33 1.05 -1.91 15.56
C GLN A 33 0.66 -3.33 15.12
N GLY A 34 1.59 -4.29 15.14
CA GLY A 34 1.33 -5.67 14.67
C GLY A 34 1.17 -5.77 13.15
N LEU A 35 1.68 -4.79 12.40
CA LEU A 35 1.59 -4.73 10.94
C LEU A 35 2.90 -5.12 10.25
N THR A 36 2.79 -5.59 9.02
CA THR A 36 3.93 -5.79 8.11
C THR A 36 4.25 -4.52 7.33
N LEU A 37 5.51 -4.40 6.89
CA LEU A 37 5.92 -3.30 5.99
C LEU A 37 5.11 -3.30 4.68
N THR A 38 4.72 -4.48 4.18
CA THR A 38 3.88 -4.63 3.00
C THR A 38 2.52 -3.96 3.19
N GLU A 39 1.86 -4.15 4.33
CA GLU A 39 0.56 -3.53 4.64
C GLU A 39 0.68 -2.01 4.73
N VAL A 40 1.75 -1.52 5.35
CA VAL A 40 2.04 -0.07 5.42
C VAL A 40 2.20 0.52 4.01
N ILE A 41 2.99 -0.13 3.16
CA ILE A 41 3.19 0.33 1.78
C ILE A 41 1.88 0.27 0.99
N GLN A 42 1.08 -0.79 1.13
CA GLN A 42 -0.22 -0.88 0.46
C GLN A 42 -1.19 0.22 0.91
N ALA A 43 -1.25 0.53 2.20
CA ALA A 43 -2.06 1.63 2.72
C ALA A 43 -1.59 2.99 2.19
N ALA A 44 -0.27 3.22 2.16
CA ALA A 44 0.31 4.45 1.63
C ALA A 44 0.00 4.62 0.13
N LEU A 45 0.14 3.56 -0.66
CA LEU A 45 -0.16 3.60 -2.10
C LEU A 45 -1.64 3.86 -2.39
N LYS A 46 -2.56 3.23 -1.64
CA LYS A 46 -4.01 3.52 -1.76
C LYS A 46 -4.30 4.99 -1.45
N LYS A 47 -3.77 5.49 -0.34
CA LYS A 47 -3.95 6.89 0.06
C LYS A 47 -3.39 7.86 -0.97
N TYR A 48 -2.25 7.55 -1.58
CA TYR A 48 -1.67 8.34 -2.65
C TYR A 48 -2.60 8.43 -3.87
N LEU A 49 -3.20 7.31 -4.29
CA LEU A 49 -4.17 7.30 -5.38
C LEU A 49 -5.44 8.11 -5.06
N GLU A 50 -5.95 7.99 -3.83
CA GLU A 50 -7.12 8.77 -3.39
C GLU A 50 -6.87 10.28 -3.42
N ILE A 51 -5.66 10.72 -3.03
CA ILE A 51 -5.26 12.13 -3.10
C ILE A 51 -5.29 12.60 -4.56
N LEU A 52 -4.65 11.86 -5.46
CA LEU A 52 -4.62 12.20 -6.89
C LEU A 52 -6.03 12.25 -7.52
N GLU A 53 -6.91 11.33 -7.14
CA GLU A 53 -8.30 11.35 -7.62
C GLU A 53 -9.07 12.58 -7.13
N LYS A 54 -8.86 13.00 -5.87
CA LYS A 54 -9.49 14.19 -5.31
C LYS A 54 -8.99 15.46 -6.00
N GLU A 55 -7.69 15.56 -6.22
CA GLU A 55 -7.09 16.70 -6.94
C GLU A 55 -7.61 16.78 -8.39
N ARG A 56 -7.79 15.63 -9.05
CA ARG A 56 -8.29 15.56 -10.43
C ARG A 56 -9.78 15.90 -10.58
N LYS A 57 -10.61 15.65 -9.55
CA LYS A 57 -12.04 15.97 -9.55
C LYS A 57 -12.34 17.39 -9.04
N GLY A 58 -11.34 18.09 -8.52
CA GLY A 58 -11.42 19.48 -8.04
C GLY A 58 -11.03 20.55 -9.06
N THR A 59 -10.80 20.17 -10.32
CA THR A 59 -10.65 21.04 -11.50
C THR A 59 -11.77 20.73 -12.48
#